data_AF-A0A914XZJ2-F1
#
_entry.id   AF-A0A914XZJ2-F1
#
_cell.length_a   1.000
_cell.length_b   1.000
_cell.length_c   1.000
_cell.angle_alpha   90.00
_cell.angle_beta   90.00
_cell.angle_gamma   90.00
#
_symmetry.space_group_name_H-M   'P 1'
#
loop_
_entity.id
_entity.type
_entity.pdbx_description
1 polymer ?
#
loop_
_entity_poly.entity_id
_entity_poly.type
_entity_poly.pdbx_seq_one_letter_code
_entity_poly.pdbx_strand_id
1 'polypeptide(L)'
;MTLNNPDYCTLEQSAVLGIGNARSLAEIFNRAIFEKQLFKDSETLKKLTTPFIKKEDIVTGAVVARGQGLMFSPFIHSSTGKCCQMIGHAGYGGQNIKFDLENELCFGYISNGLKSGFGDSARTFVRLRDSIYSCILSSSP
;
A
#
# COMPACT_ATOMS: atom_id res chain seq x y z
N MET A 1 -23.61 2.75 7.50
CA MET A 1 -22.89 1.59 8.06
C MET A 1 -22.07 2.07 9.25
N THR A 2 -22.34 1.56 10.45
CA THR A 2 -21.52 1.85 11.63
C THR A 2 -20.32 0.91 11.59
N LEU A 3 -19.15 1.42 11.18
CA LEU A 3 -17.92 0.63 11.05
C LEU A 3 -17.32 0.20 12.39
N ASN A 4 -17.73 0.84 13.48
CA ASN A 4 -17.27 0.54 14.84
C ASN A 4 -18.35 -0.22 15.62
N ASN A 5 -18.67 -1.42 15.16
CA ASN A 5 -19.58 -2.34 15.85
C ASN A 5 -18.76 -3.57 16.31
N PRO A 6 -18.69 -3.89 17.62
CA PRO A 6 -17.96 -5.06 18.10
C PRO A 6 -18.45 -6.37 17.48
N ASP A 7 -19.73 -6.46 17.13
CA ASP A 7 -20.30 -7.65 16.46
C ASP A 7 -19.70 -7.88 15.07
N TYR A 8 -19.22 -6.82 14.42
CA TYR A 8 -18.52 -6.96 13.13
C TYR A 8 -17.04 -7.25 13.32
N CYS A 9 -16.42 -6.76 14.40
CA CYS A 9 -15.00 -7.01 14.69
C CYS A 9 -14.69 -8.49 14.92
N THR A 10 -15.68 -9.30 15.28
CA THR A 10 -15.54 -10.75 15.46
C THR A 10 -15.74 -11.55 14.18
N LEU A 11 -16.24 -10.93 13.10
CA LEU A 11 -16.47 -11.60 11.83
C LEU A 11 -15.19 -11.67 11.00
N GLU A 12 -14.91 -12.85 10.44
CA GLU A 12 -13.76 -13.09 9.57
C GLU A 12 -13.99 -12.61 8.12
N GLN A 13 -14.16 -11.30 7.94
CA GLN A 13 -14.25 -10.70 6.61
C GLN A 13 -12.93 -10.04 6.21
N SER A 14 -12.02 -10.85 5.68
CA SER A 14 -10.64 -10.47 5.31
C SER A 14 -10.53 -9.31 4.33
N ALA A 15 -11.59 -9.03 3.56
CA ALA A 15 -11.61 -7.93 2.60
C ALA A 15 -11.67 -6.54 3.25
N VAL A 16 -12.31 -6.37 4.41
CA VAL A 16 -12.60 -5.04 4.97
C VAL A 16 -12.55 -4.91 6.49
N LEU A 17 -12.53 -6.01 7.25
CA LEU A 17 -12.60 -5.98 8.73
C LEU A 17 -11.25 -6.25 9.42
N GLY A 18 -10.14 -6.18 8.68
CA GLY A 18 -8.80 -6.32 9.27
C GLY A 18 -8.53 -5.23 10.32
N ILE A 19 -8.17 -5.64 11.53
CA ILE A 19 -7.81 -4.74 12.64
C ILE A 19 -6.30 -4.84 12.89
N GLY A 20 -5.62 -3.70 12.90
CA GLY A 20 -4.17 -3.66 13.09
C GLY A 20 -3.64 -2.24 13.25
N ASN A 21 -2.32 -2.12 13.26
CA ASN A 21 -1.62 -0.85 13.33
C ASN A 21 -0.55 -0.74 12.22
N ALA A 22 -0.08 0.49 11.96
CA ALA A 22 0.86 0.77 10.88
C ALA A 22 2.19 0.00 11.01
N ARG A 23 2.71 -0.14 12.24
CA ARG A 23 3.98 -0.81 12.51
C ARG A 23 3.89 -2.30 12.17
N SER A 24 2.94 -3.00 12.76
CA SER A 24 2.78 -4.45 12.55
C SER A 24 2.47 -4.78 11.09
N LEU A 25 1.66 -3.96 10.41
CA LEU A 25 1.35 -4.17 9.00
C LEU A 25 2.58 -3.97 8.11
N ALA A 26 3.36 -2.91 8.33
CA ALA A 26 4.61 -2.68 7.60
C ALA A 26 5.63 -3.79 7.87
N GLU A 27 5.75 -4.24 9.12
CA GLU A 27 6.69 -5.30 9.50
C GLU A 27 6.36 -6.63 8.81
N ILE A 28 5.09 -7.05 8.76
CA ILE A 28 4.69 -8.28 8.07
C ILE A 28 5.05 -8.20 6.58
N PHE A 29 4.76 -7.07 5.92
CA PHE A 29 5.10 -6.89 4.50
C PHE A 29 6.62 -6.82 4.29
N ASN A 30 7.36 -6.18 5.18
CA ASN A 30 8.82 -6.14 5.10
C ASN A 30 9.43 -7.56 5.18
N ARG A 31 8.99 -8.35 6.17
CA ARG A 31 9.40 -9.74 6.36
C ARG A 31 8.99 -10.63 5.19
N ALA A 32 7.81 -10.39 4.62
CA ALA A 32 7.30 -11.15 3.49
C ALA A 32 8.07 -10.89 2.19
N ILE A 33 8.29 -9.61 1.88
CA ILE A 33 8.79 -9.16 0.58
C ILE A 33 10.32 -9.12 0.54
N PHE A 34 10.97 -8.56 1.56
CA PHE A 34 12.40 -8.29 1.55
C PHE A 34 13.20 -9.36 2.31
N GLU A 35 12.75 -9.76 3.49
CA GLU A 35 13.49 -10.74 4.32
C GLU A 35 13.28 -12.20 3.89
N LYS A 36 12.34 -12.46 2.96
CA LYS A 36 11.97 -13.81 2.46
C LYS A 36 11.65 -14.82 3.57
N GLN A 37 11.18 -14.35 4.72
CA GLN A 37 10.80 -15.21 5.85
C GLN A 37 9.47 -15.93 5.59
N LEU A 38 8.56 -15.28 4.87
CA LEU A 38 7.24 -15.85 4.53
C LEU A 38 7.20 -16.45 3.12
N PHE A 39 7.83 -15.80 2.13
CA PHE A 39 7.92 -16.30 0.77
C PHE A 39 9.37 -16.68 0.44
N LYS A 40 9.71 -17.96 0.61
CA LYS A 40 11.07 -18.49 0.31
C LYS A 40 11.31 -18.65 -1.19
N ASP A 41 10.26 -18.91 -1.95
CA ASP A 41 10.32 -19.11 -3.40
C ASP A 41 10.28 -17.78 -4.16
N SER A 42 11.31 -17.54 -4.98
CA SER A 42 11.43 -16.32 -5.79
C SER A 42 10.35 -16.23 -6.87
N GLU A 43 9.87 -17.35 -7.40
CA GLU A 43 8.82 -17.33 -8.42
C GLU A 43 7.46 -16.92 -7.83
N THR A 44 7.16 -17.34 -6.61
CA THR A 44 5.98 -16.90 -5.87
C THR A 44 6.03 -15.39 -5.62
N LEU A 45 7.16 -14.85 -5.16
CA LEU A 45 7.32 -13.41 -4.96
C LEU A 45 7.16 -12.64 -6.28
N LYS A 46 7.79 -13.13 -7.36
CA LYS A 46 7.65 -12.53 -8.70
C LYS A 46 6.20 -12.51 -9.17
N LYS A 47 5.44 -13.59 -8.97
CA LYS A 47 4.01 -13.65 -9.29
C LYS A 47 3.19 -12.67 -8.46
N LEU A 48 3.50 -12.55 -7.17
CA LEU A 48 2.85 -11.60 -6.27
C LEU A 48 3.07 -10.15 -6.73
N THR A 49 4.31 -9.83 -7.14
CA THR A 49 4.72 -8.48 -7.53
C THR A 49 4.66 -8.20 -9.03
N THR A 50 3.88 -8.97 -9.80
CA THR A 50 3.64 -8.71 -11.24
C THR A 50 2.17 -8.37 -11.48
N PRO A 51 1.85 -7.20 -12.09
CA PRO A 51 0.48 -6.85 -12.44
C PRO A 51 0.01 -7.65 -13.66
N PHE A 52 -1.27 -8.04 -13.69
CA PHE A 52 -1.90 -8.70 -14.84
C PHE A 52 -3.15 -7.98 -15.36
N ILE A 53 -3.73 -7.04 -14.62
CA ILE A 53 -4.78 -6.12 -15.10
C ILE A 53 -4.22 -4.70 -15.15
N LYS A 54 -4.33 -4.05 -16.31
CA LYS A 54 -3.87 -2.65 -16.51
C LYS A 54 -4.97 -1.73 -17.04
N LYS A 55 -6.22 -2.19 -17.01
CA LYS A 55 -7.39 -1.46 -17.53
C LYS A 55 -8.03 -0.65 -16.41
N GLU A 56 -8.83 0.33 -16.81
CA GLU A 56 -9.70 1.05 -15.88
C GLU A 56 -10.67 0.08 -15.18
N ASP A 57 -10.84 0.30 -13.89
CA ASP A 57 -11.76 -0.45 -13.06
C ASP A 57 -13.19 0.07 -13.24
N ILE A 58 -14.09 -0.74 -13.79
CA ILE A 58 -15.47 -0.33 -14.11
C ILE A 58 -16.32 0.01 -12.87
N VAL A 59 -15.93 -0.46 -11.68
CA VAL A 59 -16.70 -0.25 -10.44
C VAL A 59 -16.27 1.06 -9.78
N THR A 60 -14.98 1.34 -9.77
CA THR A 60 -14.38 2.47 -9.05
C THR A 60 -13.96 3.63 -9.96
N GLY A 61 -13.90 3.42 -11.28
CA GLY A 61 -13.32 4.36 -12.26
C GLY A 61 -11.80 4.53 -12.12
N ALA A 62 -11.15 3.73 -11.29
CA ALA A 62 -9.72 3.90 -11.00
C ALA A 62 -8.86 3.31 -12.11
N VAL A 63 -7.88 4.09 -12.58
CA VAL A 63 -6.85 3.63 -13.51
C VAL A 63 -5.61 3.20 -12.71
N VAL A 64 -5.69 2.00 -12.13
CA VAL A 64 -4.61 1.43 -11.32
C VAL A 64 -4.38 -0.02 -11.74
N ALA A 65 -3.12 -0.38 -12.03
CA ALA A 65 -2.80 -1.75 -12.38
C ALA A 65 -2.96 -2.66 -11.15
N ARG A 66 -3.51 -3.87 -11.36
CA ARG A 66 -3.79 -4.86 -10.32
C ARG A 66 -3.10 -6.18 -10.60
N GLY A 67 -2.68 -6.85 -9.53
CA GLY A 67 -2.09 -8.19 -9.53
C GLY A 67 -2.77 -9.09 -8.49
N GLN A 68 -2.00 -9.97 -7.85
CA GLN A 68 -2.48 -10.93 -6.85
C GLN A 68 -2.84 -10.24 -5.53
N GLY A 69 -3.99 -9.56 -5.49
CA GLY A 69 -4.45 -8.81 -4.32
C GLY A 69 -3.69 -7.50 -4.08
N LEU A 70 -2.81 -7.10 -5.00
CA LEU A 70 -2.00 -5.88 -4.89
C LEU A 70 -2.32 -4.88 -6.01
N MET A 71 -2.17 -3.61 -5.67
CA MET A 71 -2.29 -2.45 -6.54
C MET A 71 -0.89 -1.92 -6.85
N PHE A 72 -0.69 -1.50 -8.10
CA PHE A 72 0.57 -0.97 -8.62
C PHE A 72 0.34 0.50 -8.98
N SER A 73 0.84 1.37 -8.12
CA SER A 73 0.59 2.82 -8.17
C SER A 73 1.90 3.58 -8.46
N PRO A 74 2.15 3.94 -9.74
CA PRO A 74 3.24 4.85 -10.06
C PRO A 74 2.93 6.26 -9.56
N PHE A 75 3.95 7.03 -9.19
CA PHE A 75 3.82 8.45 -8.93
C PHE A 75 5.12 9.18 -9.27
N ILE A 76 5.00 10.49 -9.54
CA ILE A 76 6.15 11.38 -9.71
C ILE A 76 6.40 12.09 -8.38
N HIS A 77 7.60 11.92 -7.83
CA HIS A 77 7.98 12.58 -6.60
C HIS A 77 8.11 14.10 -6.82
N SER A 78 7.45 14.88 -5.97
CA SER A 78 7.20 16.30 -6.19
C SER A 78 8.47 17.17 -6.21
N SER A 79 9.49 16.84 -5.41
CA SER A 79 10.72 17.62 -5.35
C SER A 79 11.85 17.12 -6.26
N THR A 80 11.89 15.82 -6.56
CA THR A 80 12.99 15.23 -7.35
C THR A 80 12.60 14.93 -8.80
N GLY A 81 11.31 14.91 -9.13
CA GLY A 81 10.81 14.50 -10.44
C GLY A 81 11.00 13.01 -10.75
N LYS A 82 11.55 12.21 -9.82
CA LYS A 82 11.75 10.77 -10.02
C LYS A 82 10.40 10.07 -10.10
N CYS A 83 10.24 9.19 -11.09
CA CYS A 83 9.13 8.26 -11.16
C CYS A 83 9.40 7.10 -10.20
N CYS A 84 8.49 6.85 -9.27
CA CYS A 84 8.58 5.77 -8.30
C CYS A 84 7.37 4.86 -8.42
N GLN A 85 7.57 3.57 -8.16
CA GLN A 85 6.52 2.55 -8.27
C GLN A 85 6.21 1.98 -6.89
N MET A 86 5.05 2.32 -6.35
CA MET A 86 4.56 1.69 -5.13
C MET A 86 3.73 0.46 -5.48
N ILE A 87 3.87 -0.59 -4.67
CA ILE A 87 3.07 -1.81 -4.72
C ILE A 87 2.44 -2.00 -3.34
N GLY A 88 1.18 -2.41 -3.26
CA GLY A 88 0.53 -2.63 -1.97
C GLY A 88 -0.98 -2.58 -2.06
N HIS A 89 -1.66 -2.09 -1.02
CA HIS A 89 -3.11 -1.97 -1.04
C HIS A 89 -3.58 -0.71 -0.33
N ALA A 90 -4.58 -0.06 -0.92
CA ALA A 90 -5.26 1.08 -0.36
C ALA A 90 -6.53 0.65 0.38
N GLY A 91 -6.73 1.18 1.58
CA GLY A 91 -7.93 0.99 2.40
C GLY A 91 -8.84 2.22 2.35
N TYR A 92 -10.13 1.99 2.59
CA TYR A 92 -11.09 3.07 2.75
C TYR A 92 -10.70 3.98 3.93
N GLY A 93 -10.93 5.29 3.77
CA GLY A 93 -10.53 6.30 4.77
C GLY A 93 -9.07 6.77 4.66
N GLY A 94 -8.35 6.36 3.61
CA GLY A 94 -6.99 6.81 3.30
C GLY A 94 -5.88 5.97 3.92
N GLN A 95 -6.23 4.84 4.55
CA GLN A 95 -5.27 3.89 5.09
C GLN A 95 -4.50 3.19 3.95
N ASN A 96 -3.23 2.87 4.15
CA ASN A 96 -2.40 2.31 3.10
C ASN A 96 -1.30 1.41 3.66
N ILE A 97 -0.96 0.36 2.91
CA ILE A 97 0.31 -0.38 3.03
C ILE A 97 0.97 -0.33 1.66
N LYS A 98 2.21 0.13 1.60
CA LYS A 98 2.98 0.22 0.36
C LYS A 98 4.40 -0.29 0.59
N PHE A 99 4.95 -0.87 -0.47
CA PHE A 99 6.35 -1.17 -0.59
C PHE A 99 6.85 -0.81 -1.99
N ASP A 100 8.14 -0.57 -2.11
CA ASP A 100 8.83 -0.21 -3.33
C ASP A 100 10.06 -1.10 -3.44
N LEU A 101 10.08 -1.93 -4.47
CA LEU A 101 11.15 -2.91 -4.69
C LEU A 101 12.46 -2.24 -5.13
N GLU A 102 12.39 -1.11 -5.83
CA GLU A 102 13.59 -0.42 -6.33
C GLU A 102 14.33 0.28 -5.19
N ASN A 103 13.58 0.86 -4.25
CA ASN A 103 14.14 1.62 -3.13
C ASN A 103 14.18 0.83 -1.81
N GLU A 104 13.92 -0.49 -1.84
CA GLU A 104 13.85 -1.38 -0.67
C GLU A 104 13.07 -0.79 0.52
N LEU A 105 11.91 -0.21 0.21
CA LEU A 105 11.11 0.55 1.17
C LEU A 105 9.80 -0.19 1.47
N CYS A 106 9.42 -0.28 2.74
CA CYS A 106 8.08 -0.69 3.18
C CYS A 106 7.53 0.27 4.22
N PHE A 107 6.29 0.72 4.08
CA PHE A 107 5.65 1.59 5.05
C PHE A 107 4.13 1.44 5.07
N GLY A 108 3.57 1.57 6.27
CA GLY A 108 2.14 1.56 6.53
C GLY A 108 1.65 2.92 7.04
N TYR A 109 0.44 3.29 6.66
CA TYR A 109 -0.30 4.41 7.21
C TYR A 109 -1.68 3.94 7.63
N ILE A 110 -1.91 3.91 8.94
CA ILE A 110 -3.15 3.45 9.57
C ILE A 110 -3.65 4.57 10.48
N SER A 111 -4.97 4.79 10.51
CA SER A 111 -5.55 5.88 11.26
C SER A 111 -7.00 5.61 11.64
N ASN A 112 -7.43 6.11 12.80
CA ASN A 112 -8.79 5.97 13.32
C ASN A 112 -9.81 6.97 12.75
N GLY A 113 -9.36 8.06 12.12
CA GLY A 113 -10.25 8.99 11.42
C GLY A 113 -10.34 8.67 9.93
N LEU A 114 -11.55 8.59 9.38
CA LEU A 114 -11.75 8.50 7.93
C LEU A 114 -11.41 9.84 7.26
N LYS A 115 -10.61 9.80 6.20
CA LYS A 115 -10.28 11.00 5.40
C LYS A 115 -11.13 11.06 4.14
N SER A 116 -11.43 12.30 3.72
CA SER A 116 -11.87 12.57 2.35
C SER A 116 -10.71 12.30 1.39
N GLY A 117 -10.92 11.38 0.44
CA GLY A 117 -9.92 10.90 -0.51
C GLY A 117 -9.83 9.36 -0.52
N PHE A 118 -9.71 8.78 -1.71
CA PHE A 118 -9.58 7.34 -1.89
C PHE A 118 -8.11 6.93 -1.88
N GLY A 119 -7.73 6.08 -0.93
CA GLY A 119 -6.44 5.39 -0.94
C GLY A 119 -5.25 6.31 -1.09
N ASP A 120 -4.60 6.21 -2.25
CA ASP A 120 -3.36 6.91 -2.61
C ASP A 120 -3.54 8.43 -2.78
N SER A 121 -4.77 8.92 -2.91
CA SER A 121 -5.09 10.34 -3.06
C SER A 121 -5.33 11.06 -1.73
N ALA A 122 -5.40 10.33 -0.61
CA ALA A 122 -5.65 10.94 0.69
C ALA A 122 -4.53 11.93 1.05
N ARG A 123 -4.87 13.20 1.28
CA ARG A 123 -3.91 14.30 1.51
C ARG A 123 -2.85 13.98 2.57
N THR A 124 -3.24 13.29 3.64
CA THR A 124 -2.34 12.89 4.73
C THR A 124 -1.34 11.82 4.28
N PHE A 125 -1.80 10.81 3.55
CA PHE A 125 -0.95 9.79 2.96
C PHE A 125 0.03 10.38 1.94
N VAL A 126 -0.44 11.26 1.04
CA VAL A 126 0.41 11.91 0.02
C VAL A 126 1.57 12.67 0.66
N ARG A 127 1.31 13.46 1.71
CA ARG A 127 2.36 14.21 2.42
C ARG A 127 3.36 13.29 3.11
N LEU A 128 2.90 12.21 3.72
CA LEU A 128 3.76 11.23 4.38
C LEU A 128 4.65 10.50 3.36
N ARG A 129 4.05 10.02 2.26
CA ARG A 129 4.76 9.39 1.14
C ARG A 129 5.86 10.32 0.63
N ASP A 130 5.53 11.56 0.26
CA ASP A 130 6.51 12.50 -0.28
C ASP A 130 7.64 12.79 0.72
N SER A 131 7.33 12.87 2.01
CA SER A 131 8.35 13.07 3.05
C SER A 131 9.29 11.87 3.17
N ILE A 132 8.75 10.64 3.17
CA ILE A 132 9.54 9.40 3.21
C ILE A 132 10.45 9.32 1.99
N TYR A 133 9.91 9.52 0.79
CA TYR A 133 10.67 9.49 -0.45
C TYR A 133 11.72 10.61 -0.52
N SER A 134 11.43 11.80 0.01
CA SER A 134 12.43 12.86 0.13
C SER A 134 13.63 12.41 0.97
N CYS A 135 13.43 11.69 2.07
CA CYS A 135 14.53 11.18 2.89
C CYS A 135 15.39 10.15 2.15
N ILE A 136 14.79 9.20 1.44
CA ILE A 136 15.55 8.13 0.78
C ILE A 136 16.18 8.57 -0.55
N LEU A 137 15.53 9.45 -1.30
CA LEU A 137 16.03 9.91 -2.60
C LEU A 137 17.07 11.03 -2.47
N SER A 138 17.03 11.86 -1.41
CA SER A 138 18.09 12.84 -1.13
C SER A 138 19.37 12.22 -0.59
N SER A 139 19.31 10.96 -0.13
CA SER A 139 20.43 10.22 0.44
C SER A 139 21.20 9.38 -0.59
N SER A 140 20.82 9.44 -1.87
CA SER A 140 21.54 8.79 -2.97
C SER A 140 22.67 9.71 -3.46
N PRO A 141 23.95 9.34 -3.33
CA PRO A 141 25.09 10.14 -3.79
C PRO A 141 25.12 10.33 -5.31
#